data_AF-A0A957ZX41-F1
#
_entry.id   AF-A0A957ZX41-F1
#
_cell.length_a   1.000
_cell.length_b   1.000
_cell.length_c   1.000
_cell.angle_alpha   90.00
_cell.angle_beta   90.00
_cell.angle_gamma   90.00
#
_symmetry.space_group_name_H-M   'P 1'
#
loop_
_entity.id
_entity.type
_entity.pdbx_description
1 polymer ?
#
loop_
_entity_poly.entity_id
_entity_poly.type
_entity_poly.pdbx_seq_one_letter_code
_entity_poly.pdbx_strand_id
1 'polypeptide(L)'
;MKSAIGSPRIRRGFTALLRLILVVCFVLPAIVPATARAQATVYLPTIATAEEIGGTPPVLPNPPTATTIAANQAVYGELPFDDMQDFTDVVRDLIAPLPDTILKTTLGKVIWDPTAYDFIVTGSDAPDSVNPSLWRQSQLVNTGGLFKVTDRLYQVRTYDLSNLTIIEGDTGIIVVDPLVSVETAAAALKLYQDNRGPKDVVAVIYTHSHVDHWGGV
;
A
#
# COMPACT_ATOMS: atom_id res chain seq x y z
N MET A 1 -10.60 -20.12 -57.59
CA MET A 1 -9.57 -20.93 -58.28
C MET A 1 -8.29 -20.90 -57.44
N LYS A 2 -7.81 -22.09 -57.04
CA LYS A 2 -6.48 -22.50 -56.52
C LYS A 2 -6.01 -21.82 -55.21
N SER A 3 -6.15 -22.44 -54.02
CA SER A 3 -5.46 -23.64 -53.42
C SER A 3 -3.99 -23.34 -53.04
N ALA A 4 -3.57 -23.28 -51.77
CA ALA A 4 -3.50 -24.28 -50.68
C ALA A 4 -2.13 -25.00 -50.58
N ILE A 5 -1.85 -25.53 -49.37
CA ILE A 5 -0.72 -26.37 -48.87
C ILE A 5 0.34 -25.51 -48.12
N GLY A 6 0.57 -25.60 -46.80
CA GLY A 6 0.66 -26.74 -45.85
C GLY A 6 2.15 -26.85 -45.42
N SER A 7 2.61 -27.02 -44.17
CA SER A 7 2.11 -27.70 -42.97
C SER A 7 3.09 -27.43 -41.76
N PRO A 8 2.86 -28.00 -40.55
CA PRO A 8 3.24 -27.44 -39.24
C PRO A 8 4.42 -28.15 -38.51
N ARG A 9 5.03 -27.46 -37.52
CA ARG A 9 5.96 -27.97 -36.48
C ARG A 9 6.09 -26.85 -35.43
N ILE A 10 5.89 -26.96 -34.11
CA ILE A 10 6.01 -28.05 -33.14
C ILE A 10 5.07 -27.76 -31.96
N ARG A 11 4.15 -28.70 -31.65
CA ARG A 11 3.53 -28.87 -30.34
C ARG A 11 4.35 -29.90 -29.56
N ARG A 12 5.09 -29.51 -28.53
CA ARG A 12 5.53 -30.39 -27.41
C ARG A 12 5.86 -29.51 -26.21
N GLY A 13 5.21 -29.74 -25.06
CA GLY A 13 5.53 -29.05 -23.81
C GLY A 13 4.37 -28.81 -22.84
N PHE A 14 3.17 -29.33 -23.11
CA PHE A 14 2.06 -29.35 -22.15
C PHE A 14 2.03 -30.73 -21.48
N THR A 15 2.85 -30.95 -20.44
CA THR A 15 2.75 -32.00 -19.40
C THR A 15 4.12 -32.19 -18.72
N ALA A 16 4.43 -31.37 -17.71
CA ALA A 16 5.33 -31.73 -16.59
C ALA A 16 5.64 -30.51 -15.69
N LEU A 17 4.64 -29.89 -15.06
CA LEU A 17 4.86 -29.19 -13.79
C LEU A 17 3.54 -28.99 -13.03
N LEU A 18 2.76 -30.06 -12.95
CA LEU A 18 1.57 -30.16 -12.10
C LEU A 18 1.73 -31.41 -11.24
N ARG A 19 2.64 -31.34 -10.25
CA ARG A 19 2.82 -32.34 -9.19
C ARG A 19 3.74 -31.79 -8.09
N LEU A 20 3.24 -30.80 -7.35
CA LEU A 20 3.66 -30.59 -5.96
C LEU A 20 2.53 -29.86 -5.22
N ILE A 21 1.40 -30.57 -5.09
CA ILE A 21 0.35 -30.27 -4.13
C ILE A 21 0.45 -31.36 -3.05
N LEU A 22 0.28 -30.93 -1.80
CA LEU A 22 -0.08 -31.71 -0.62
C LEU A 22 1.04 -32.43 0.15
N VAL A 23 0.79 -32.47 1.47
CA VAL A 23 1.41 -33.28 2.53
C VAL A 23 2.51 -32.58 3.33
N VAL A 24 2.09 -31.75 4.30
CA VAL A 24 2.52 -31.93 5.70
C VAL A 24 1.35 -31.59 6.61
N CYS A 25 0.51 -32.59 6.89
CA CYS A 25 -0.45 -32.57 7.99
C CYS A 25 -0.51 -34.00 8.55
N PHE A 26 -0.24 -34.14 9.85
CA PHE A 26 -0.49 -35.28 10.75
C PHE A 26 0.25 -36.62 10.52
N VAL A 27 1.17 -36.94 11.46
CA VAL A 27 1.42 -38.29 12.03
C VAL A 27 1.87 -38.08 13.50
N LEU A 28 0.95 -38.10 14.48
CA LEU A 28 0.59 -39.16 15.46
C LEU A 28 1.60 -39.44 16.62
N PRO A 29 1.09 -39.72 17.84
CA PRO A 29 1.81 -39.72 19.13
C PRO A 29 2.20 -41.12 19.64
N ALA A 30 3.11 -41.22 20.62
CA ALA A 30 3.16 -42.32 21.59
C ALA A 30 4.18 -42.15 22.75
N ILE A 31 3.64 -42.20 23.97
CA ILE A 31 4.09 -43.01 25.13
C ILE A 31 5.40 -42.64 25.85
N VAL A 32 5.27 -42.10 27.08
CA VAL A 32 6.25 -42.28 28.19
C VAL A 32 5.45 -42.50 29.49
N PRO A 33 5.81 -43.49 30.34
CA PRO A 33 4.98 -43.94 31.46
C PRO A 33 5.11 -43.06 32.70
N ALA A 34 4.06 -43.09 33.52
CA ALA A 34 3.91 -42.40 34.78
C ALA A 34 4.66 -43.12 35.92
N THR A 35 5.56 -42.40 36.61
CA THR A 35 5.78 -42.49 38.07
C THR A 35 6.72 -41.37 38.54
N ALA A 36 6.14 -40.22 38.94
CA ALA A 36 6.78 -39.32 39.88
C ALA A 36 5.71 -38.51 40.62
N ARG A 37 5.56 -38.77 41.91
CA ARG A 37 4.80 -37.89 42.81
C ARG A 37 5.53 -36.55 42.90
N ALA A 38 5.02 -35.53 42.23
CA ALA A 38 5.37 -34.14 42.51
C ALA A 38 4.35 -33.56 43.50
N GLN A 39 4.85 -32.99 44.60
CA GLN A 39 4.06 -32.31 45.61
C GLN A 39 3.35 -31.10 44.98
N ALA A 40 2.03 -31.02 45.14
CA ALA A 40 1.26 -29.86 44.74
C ALA A 40 1.42 -28.76 45.80
N THR A 41 2.34 -27.84 45.57
CA THR A 41 2.33 -26.54 46.26
C THR A 41 1.30 -25.66 45.58
N VAL A 42 0.21 -25.37 46.27
CA VAL A 42 -0.80 -24.40 45.82
C VAL A 42 -0.16 -23.01 45.89
N TYR A 43 0.25 -22.48 44.73
CA TYR A 43 0.59 -21.06 44.60
C TYR A 43 -0.71 -20.28 44.47
N LEU A 44 -1.15 -19.66 45.56
CA LEU A 44 -2.18 -18.63 45.51
C LEU A 44 -1.56 -17.39 44.85
N PRO A 45 -2.03 -16.91 43.69
CA PRO A 45 -1.59 -15.62 43.21
C PRO A 45 -2.17 -14.56 44.15
N THR A 46 -1.30 -13.90 44.90
CA THR A 46 -1.64 -12.61 45.51
C THR A 46 -2.09 -11.69 44.38
N ILE A 47 -3.34 -11.21 44.43
CA ILE A 47 -3.79 -10.11 43.59
C ILE A 47 -3.01 -8.89 44.07
N ALA A 48 -1.90 -8.60 43.39
CA ALA A 48 -1.22 -7.32 43.51
C ALA A 48 -2.16 -6.26 42.95
N THR A 49 -2.56 -5.32 43.81
CA THR A 49 -3.19 -4.07 43.40
C THR A 49 -2.31 -3.39 42.36
N ALA A 50 -2.94 -2.85 41.30
CA ALA A 50 -2.27 -2.12 40.25
C ALA A 50 -1.48 -0.94 40.84
N GLU A 51 -0.19 -1.14 41.06
CA GLU A 51 0.80 -0.09 41.17
C GLU A 51 1.18 0.24 39.72
N GLU A 52 1.07 1.52 39.35
CA GLU A 52 1.45 2.02 38.03
C GLU A 52 2.82 1.47 37.64
N ILE A 53 2.85 0.61 36.62
CA ILE A 53 4.09 0.28 35.94
C ILE A 53 4.54 1.59 35.31
N GLY A 54 5.46 2.29 35.98
CA GLY A 54 6.09 3.50 35.51
C GLY A 54 6.70 3.26 34.14
N GLY A 55 5.93 3.61 33.09
CA GLY A 55 6.43 3.64 31.74
C GLY A 55 7.52 4.71 31.67
N THR A 56 8.67 4.36 31.11
CA THR A 56 9.68 5.36 30.75
C THR A 56 8.97 6.45 29.93
N PRO A 57 9.06 7.73 30.31
CA PRO A 57 8.44 8.79 29.54
C PRO A 57 8.94 8.72 28.09
N PRO A 58 8.08 8.99 27.09
CA PRO A 58 8.48 8.90 25.70
C PRO A 58 9.70 9.78 25.46
N VAL A 59 10.77 9.16 24.97
CA VAL A 59 11.99 9.89 24.59
C VAL A 59 11.61 10.78 23.41
N LEU A 60 11.67 12.09 23.61
CA LEU A 60 11.42 13.05 22.54
C LEU A 60 12.55 12.96 21.50
N PRO A 61 12.25 13.17 20.21
CA PRO A 61 13.28 13.25 19.18
C PRO A 61 14.29 14.35 19.50
N ASN A 62 15.58 14.07 19.31
CA ASN A 62 16.62 15.09 19.38
C ASN A 62 16.55 16.00 18.15
N PRO A 63 16.96 17.28 18.27
CA PRO A 63 17.12 18.15 17.10
C PRO A 63 18.23 17.63 16.17
N PRO A 64 18.18 17.95 14.86
CA PRO A 64 19.24 17.58 13.93
C PRO A 64 20.57 18.22 14.36
N THR A 65 21.65 17.44 14.27
CA THR A 65 22.99 17.94 14.61
C THR A 65 23.50 18.89 13.53
N ALA A 66 24.49 19.72 13.85
CA ALA A 66 25.14 20.57 12.84
C ALA A 66 25.69 19.77 11.65
N THR A 67 26.19 18.54 11.89
CA THR A 67 26.65 17.63 10.84
C THR A 67 25.49 17.18 9.94
N THR A 68 24.33 16.84 10.51
CA THR A 68 23.13 16.48 9.76
C THR A 68 22.63 17.64 8.90
N ILE A 69 22.58 18.85 9.48
CA ILE A 69 22.16 20.07 8.77
C ILE A 69 23.09 20.32 7.59
N ALA A 70 24.41 20.31 7.81
CA ALA A 70 25.39 20.50 6.75
C ALA A 70 25.27 19.45 5.64
N ALA A 71 25.04 18.18 6.00
CA ALA A 71 24.82 17.11 5.03
C ALA A 71 23.54 17.32 4.20
N ASN A 72 22.43 17.74 4.83
CA ASN A 72 21.19 18.05 4.13
C ASN A 72 21.35 19.26 3.20
N GLN A 73 22.02 20.32 3.65
CA GLN A 73 22.25 21.52 2.83
C GLN A 73 23.14 21.24 1.61
N ALA A 74 24.12 20.34 1.74
CA ALA A 74 24.99 19.96 0.61
C ALA A 74 24.21 19.34 -0.57
N VAL A 75 23.10 18.64 -0.30
CA VAL A 75 22.29 17.98 -1.34
C VAL A 75 21.73 18.96 -2.37
N TYR A 76 21.45 20.21 -1.99
CA TYR A 76 20.98 21.24 -2.93
C TYR A 76 22.01 21.58 -4.03
N GLY A 77 23.30 21.34 -3.78
CA GLY A 77 24.36 21.50 -4.79
C GLY A 77 24.60 20.25 -5.65
N GLU A 78 23.97 19.12 -5.32
CA GLU A 78 24.18 17.82 -5.97
C GLU A 78 23.05 17.43 -6.94
N LEU A 79 21.85 17.96 -6.74
CA LEU A 79 20.63 17.58 -7.47
C LEU A 79 19.96 18.80 -8.14
N PRO A 80 19.25 18.61 -9.26
CA PRO A 80 18.59 19.70 -9.99
C PRO A 80 17.24 20.08 -9.35
N PHE A 81 17.28 20.83 -8.24
CA PHE A 81 16.06 21.30 -7.55
C PHE A 81 15.26 22.35 -8.33
N ASP A 82 15.85 22.95 -9.36
CA ASP A 82 15.19 23.86 -10.29
C ASP A 82 14.35 23.13 -11.36
N ASP A 83 14.53 21.82 -11.52
CA ASP A 83 13.64 21.00 -12.34
C ASP A 83 12.31 20.74 -11.62
N MET A 84 11.29 21.47 -12.08
CA MET A 84 9.93 21.44 -11.53
C MET A 84 8.95 20.62 -12.38
N GLN A 85 9.44 19.81 -13.33
CA GLN A 85 8.58 19.03 -14.22
C GLN A 85 7.67 18.06 -13.44
N ASP A 86 8.19 17.39 -12.41
CA ASP A 86 7.38 16.45 -11.61
C ASP A 86 6.19 17.15 -10.93
N PHE A 87 6.36 18.39 -10.47
CA PHE A 87 5.27 19.17 -9.88
C PHE A 87 4.20 19.55 -10.91
N THR A 88 4.59 19.69 -12.18
CA THR A 88 3.65 19.88 -13.29
C THR A 88 2.91 18.58 -13.61
N ASP A 89 3.64 17.48 -13.71
CA ASP A 89 3.07 16.18 -14.09
C ASP A 89 2.17 15.58 -13.01
N VAL A 90 2.51 15.77 -11.73
CA VAL A 90 1.74 15.20 -10.63
C VAL A 90 0.33 15.77 -10.56
N VAL A 91 0.11 17.04 -10.93
CA VAL A 91 -1.24 17.66 -10.94
C VAL A 91 -1.94 17.59 -12.29
N ARG A 92 -1.27 17.09 -13.34
CA ARG A 92 -1.82 17.07 -14.70
C ARG A 92 -3.12 16.26 -14.73
N ASP A 93 -4.16 16.86 -15.31
CA ASP A 93 -5.47 16.24 -15.54
C ASP A 93 -6.15 15.69 -14.27
N LEU A 94 -5.95 16.35 -13.13
CA LEU A 94 -6.73 16.14 -11.91
C LEU A 94 -8.23 16.38 -12.18
N ILE A 95 -9.06 15.38 -11.85
CA ILE A 95 -10.53 15.44 -11.96
C ILE A 95 -11.14 15.85 -10.63
N ALA A 96 -10.72 15.19 -9.54
CA ALA A 96 -11.22 15.43 -8.20
C ALA A 96 -10.12 15.17 -7.16
N PRO A 97 -9.98 16.03 -6.13
CA PRO A 97 -9.02 15.80 -5.06
C PRO A 97 -9.41 14.59 -4.21
N LEU A 98 -8.44 14.10 -3.43
CA LEU A 98 -8.71 13.09 -2.40
C LEU A 98 -9.62 13.72 -1.31
N PRO A 99 -10.69 13.05 -0.84
CA PRO A 99 -11.49 13.55 0.27
C PRO A 99 -10.72 13.51 1.59
N ASP A 100 -10.93 14.48 2.49
CA ASP A 100 -10.30 14.51 3.83
C ASP A 100 -10.89 13.46 4.82
N THR A 101 -11.62 12.48 4.31
CA THR A 101 -12.31 11.49 5.14
C THR A 101 -11.35 10.43 5.63
N ILE A 102 -11.17 10.37 6.95
CA ILE A 102 -10.41 9.31 7.61
C ILE A 102 -11.17 7.98 7.52
N LEU A 103 -10.60 7.00 6.82
CA LEU A 103 -11.13 5.65 6.75
C LEU A 103 -10.84 4.91 8.06
N LYS A 104 -11.86 4.25 8.59
CA LYS A 104 -11.78 3.50 9.85
C LYS A 104 -12.45 2.14 9.72
N THR A 105 -11.92 1.16 10.43
CA THR A 105 -12.59 -0.12 10.67
C THR A 105 -13.88 0.09 11.47
N THR A 106 -14.74 -0.94 11.51
CA THR A 106 -15.95 -0.94 12.36
C THR A 106 -15.66 -0.80 13.86
N LEU A 107 -14.44 -1.14 14.29
CA LEU A 107 -13.96 -0.97 15.67
C LEU A 107 -13.30 0.40 15.91
N GLY A 108 -13.34 1.31 14.93
CA GLY A 108 -12.84 2.68 15.04
C GLY A 108 -11.33 2.84 14.82
N LYS A 109 -10.58 1.77 14.50
CA LYS A 109 -9.16 1.87 14.13
C LYS A 109 -9.00 2.58 12.79
N VAL A 110 -8.08 3.53 12.69
CA VAL A 110 -7.72 4.21 11.45
C VAL A 110 -7.08 3.23 10.48
N ILE A 111 -7.59 3.22 9.24
CA ILE A 111 -7.05 2.46 8.11
C ILE A 111 -6.22 3.40 7.24
N TRP A 112 -6.80 4.55 6.89
CA TRP A 112 -6.15 5.57 6.10
C TRP A 112 -6.59 6.95 6.58
N ASP A 113 -5.63 7.84 6.80
CA ASP A 113 -5.87 9.25 7.13
C ASP A 113 -5.18 10.11 6.05
N PRO A 114 -5.94 10.71 5.13
CA PRO A 114 -5.38 11.53 4.06
C PRO A 114 -4.75 12.83 4.59
N THR A 115 -5.06 13.23 5.82
CA THR A 115 -4.58 14.47 6.46
C THR A 115 -3.34 14.27 7.34
N ALA A 116 -2.88 13.03 7.50
CA ALA A 116 -1.75 12.68 8.37
C ALA A 116 -0.44 13.39 7.99
N TYR A 117 -0.33 13.86 6.74
CA TYR A 117 0.85 14.51 6.18
C TYR A 117 0.62 15.98 5.82
N ASP A 118 -0.40 16.65 6.37
CA ASP A 118 -0.71 18.07 6.10
C ASP A 118 0.44 19.04 6.47
N PHE A 119 1.38 18.59 7.31
CA PHE A 119 2.59 19.35 7.60
C PHE A 119 3.55 19.46 6.40
N ILE A 120 3.36 18.65 5.36
CA ILE A 120 4.13 18.64 4.13
C ILE A 120 3.50 19.59 3.12
N VAL A 121 3.86 20.86 3.21
CA VAL A 121 3.31 21.91 2.35
C VAL A 121 4.09 21.97 1.02
N THR A 122 3.38 21.86 -0.10
CA THR A 122 3.99 21.97 -1.44
C THR A 122 4.64 23.35 -1.63
N GLY A 123 5.88 23.38 -2.11
CA GLY A 123 6.66 24.60 -2.33
C GLY A 123 7.34 25.15 -1.08
N SER A 124 7.22 24.48 0.07
CA SER A 124 7.95 24.86 1.29
C SER A 124 9.36 24.27 1.32
N ASP A 125 10.28 24.97 1.99
CA ASP A 125 11.63 24.49 2.23
C ASP A 125 11.63 23.23 3.10
N ALA A 126 12.60 22.34 2.85
CA ALA A 126 12.78 21.16 3.69
C ALA A 126 13.19 21.55 5.12
N PRO A 127 12.54 20.99 6.16
CA PRO A 127 13.03 21.12 7.52
C PRO A 127 14.45 20.56 7.65
N ASP A 128 15.27 21.16 8.50
CA ASP A 128 16.66 20.74 8.75
C ASP A 128 16.81 19.27 9.18
N SER A 129 15.75 18.66 9.70
CA SER A 129 15.67 17.25 10.10
C SER A 129 15.33 16.29 8.96
N VAL A 130 15.05 16.79 7.75
CA VAL A 130 14.63 15.99 6.59
C VAL A 130 15.57 16.26 5.41
N ASN A 131 15.98 15.20 4.72
CA ASN A 131 16.74 15.34 3.48
C ASN A 131 15.91 16.10 2.43
N PRO A 132 16.44 17.13 1.74
CA PRO A 132 15.63 17.95 0.85
C PRO A 132 15.12 17.21 -0.39
N SER A 133 15.84 16.19 -0.88
CA SER A 133 15.35 15.33 -1.97
C SER A 133 14.17 14.49 -1.51
N LEU A 134 14.22 13.96 -0.29
CA LEU A 134 13.10 13.23 0.31
C LEU A 134 11.92 14.18 0.51
N TRP A 135 12.14 15.40 1.00
CA TRP A 135 11.09 16.39 1.17
C TRP A 135 10.37 16.73 -0.13
N ARG A 136 11.12 16.96 -1.22
CA ARG A 136 10.56 17.14 -2.57
C ARG A 136 9.69 15.94 -2.96
N GLN A 137 10.18 14.71 -2.78
CA GLN A 137 9.41 13.51 -3.07
C GLN A 137 8.15 13.39 -2.20
N SER A 138 8.24 13.75 -0.92
CA SER A 138 7.11 13.74 0.00
C SER A 138 6.01 14.71 -0.43
N GLN A 139 6.36 15.91 -0.90
CA GLN A 139 5.39 16.84 -1.47
C GLN A 139 4.69 16.24 -2.70
N LEU A 140 5.44 15.57 -3.58
CA LEU A 140 4.89 14.94 -4.79
C LEU A 140 3.91 13.80 -4.45
N VAL A 141 4.31 12.85 -3.60
CA VAL A 141 3.47 11.67 -3.28
C VAL A 141 2.25 12.02 -2.43
N ASN A 142 2.26 13.16 -1.72
CA ASN A 142 1.10 13.66 -0.98
C ASN A 142 0.03 14.29 -1.89
N THR A 143 0.30 14.44 -3.19
CA THR A 143 -0.67 14.95 -4.18
C THR A 143 -1.62 13.84 -4.65
N GLY A 144 -2.73 13.68 -3.91
CA GLY A 144 -3.74 12.64 -4.10
C GLY A 144 -5.00 13.06 -4.88
N GLY A 145 -5.76 12.07 -5.32
CA GLY A 145 -7.05 12.27 -5.98
C GLY A 145 -7.30 11.34 -7.16
N LEU A 146 -8.33 11.66 -7.95
CA LEU A 146 -8.70 11.01 -9.20
C LEU A 146 -8.12 11.80 -10.39
N PHE A 147 -7.38 11.13 -11.24
CA PHE A 147 -6.69 11.71 -12.40
C PHE A 147 -7.11 11.01 -13.68
N LYS A 148 -7.20 11.76 -14.77
CA LYS A 148 -7.22 11.19 -16.13
C LYS A 148 -5.78 11.05 -16.60
N VAL A 149 -5.37 9.85 -17.02
CA VAL A 149 -4.05 9.64 -17.62
C VAL A 149 -4.13 9.83 -19.13
N THR A 150 -5.14 9.23 -19.75
CA THR A 150 -5.47 9.39 -21.16
C THR A 150 -6.95 9.04 -21.37
N ASP A 151 -7.41 9.03 -22.63
CA ASP A 151 -8.76 8.58 -22.93
C ASP A 151 -9.02 7.18 -22.34
N ARG A 152 -10.12 7.08 -21.58
CA ARG A 152 -10.60 5.84 -20.93
C ARG A 152 -9.64 5.22 -19.89
N LEU A 153 -8.58 5.91 -19.47
CA LEU A 153 -7.66 5.41 -18.44
C LEU A 153 -7.50 6.44 -17.31
N TYR A 154 -7.80 6.01 -16.10
CA TYR A 154 -7.84 6.84 -14.90
C TYR A 154 -7.04 6.20 -13.78
N GLN A 155 -6.56 7.03 -12.86
CA GLN A 155 -5.90 6.57 -11.64
C GLN A 155 -6.45 7.29 -10.42
N VAL A 156 -6.66 6.53 -9.35
CA VAL A 156 -6.81 7.07 -8.00
C VAL A 156 -5.48 6.89 -7.28
N ARG A 157 -4.92 7.99 -6.79
CA ARG A 157 -3.60 8.04 -6.17
C ARG A 157 -3.69 8.54 -4.73
N THR A 158 -2.76 8.09 -3.89
CA THR A 158 -2.63 8.51 -2.47
C THR A 158 -3.84 8.11 -1.59
N TYR A 159 -4.74 7.25 -2.08
CA TYR A 159 -5.74 6.59 -1.23
C TYR A 159 -5.14 5.39 -0.47
N ASP A 160 -3.92 4.99 -0.83
CA ASP A 160 -3.12 3.94 -0.20
C ASP A 160 -1.66 4.12 -0.67
N LEU A 161 -0.79 3.15 -0.37
CA LEU A 161 0.60 3.12 -0.84
C LEU A 161 0.71 3.07 -2.37
N SER A 162 -0.14 2.28 -3.02
CA SER A 162 -0.15 2.07 -4.46
C SER A 162 -1.24 2.90 -5.16
N ASN A 163 -1.23 2.88 -6.50
CA ASN A 163 -2.28 3.49 -7.30
C ASN A 163 -3.31 2.44 -7.72
N LEU A 164 -4.60 2.78 -7.65
CA LEU A 164 -5.67 2.00 -8.27
C LEU A 164 -5.90 2.55 -9.68
N THR A 165 -5.70 1.72 -10.70
CA THR A 165 -5.91 2.12 -12.11
C THR A 165 -7.24 1.57 -12.63
N ILE A 166 -7.99 2.40 -13.36
CA ILE A 166 -9.30 2.06 -13.90
C ILE A 166 -9.28 2.27 -15.40
N ILE A 167 -9.65 1.23 -16.16
CA ILE A 167 -9.76 1.26 -17.62
C ILE A 167 -11.24 1.12 -17.99
N GLU A 168 -11.79 2.13 -18.66
CA GLU A 168 -13.16 2.11 -19.18
C GLU A 168 -13.21 1.21 -20.43
N GLY A 169 -13.90 0.07 -20.32
CA GLY A 169 -14.32 -0.80 -21.43
C GLY A 169 -15.71 -0.43 -21.96
N ASP A 170 -16.16 -1.07 -23.03
CA ASP A 170 -17.46 -0.74 -23.65
C ASP A 170 -18.66 -1.19 -22.82
N THR A 171 -18.46 -2.21 -21.96
CA THR A 171 -19.52 -2.83 -21.14
C THR A 171 -19.28 -2.70 -19.64
N GLY A 172 -18.22 -2.02 -19.21
CA GLY A 172 -17.82 -1.95 -17.81
C GLY A 172 -16.40 -1.43 -17.63
N ILE A 173 -15.82 -1.63 -16.45
CA ILE A 173 -14.46 -1.21 -16.12
C ILE A 173 -13.57 -2.41 -15.78
N ILE A 174 -12.29 -2.26 -16.09
CA ILE A 174 -11.22 -3.13 -15.61
C ILE A 174 -10.50 -2.38 -14.50
N VAL A 175 -10.38 -3.00 -13.33
CA VAL A 175 -9.61 -2.45 -12.21
C VAL A 175 -8.24 -3.12 -12.19
N VAL A 176 -7.19 -2.34 -12.02
CA VAL A 176 -5.82 -2.83 -11.89
C VAL A 176 -5.27 -2.40 -10.54
N ASP A 177 -4.72 -3.36 -9.81
CA ASP A 177 -4.06 -3.20 -8.52
C ASP A 177 -4.95 -2.52 -7.45
N PRO A 178 -5.94 -3.23 -6.88
CA PRO A 178 -6.91 -2.67 -5.95
C PRO A 178 -6.35 -2.48 -4.54
N LEU A 179 -5.20 -1.80 -4.41
CA LEU A 179 -4.64 -1.29 -3.16
C LEU A 179 -4.38 -2.38 -2.08
N VAL A 180 -4.08 -1.96 -0.84
CA VAL A 180 -3.76 -2.87 0.28
C VAL A 180 -5.02 -3.36 0.99
N SER A 181 -6.04 -2.50 1.14
CA SER A 181 -7.22 -2.78 1.98
C SER A 181 -8.52 -2.62 1.22
N VAL A 182 -9.53 -3.41 1.57
CA VAL A 182 -10.87 -3.35 0.94
C VAL A 182 -11.49 -1.96 1.10
N GLU A 183 -11.25 -1.31 2.25
CA GLU A 183 -11.79 0.01 2.55
C GLU A 183 -11.18 1.11 1.67
N THR A 184 -9.86 1.07 1.43
CA THR A 184 -9.18 2.04 0.55
C THR A 184 -9.60 1.81 -0.91
N ALA A 185 -9.66 0.54 -1.36
CA ALA A 185 -10.10 0.20 -2.70
C ALA A 185 -11.57 0.59 -2.97
N ALA A 186 -12.47 0.32 -2.03
CA ALA A 186 -13.87 0.71 -2.12
C ALA A 186 -14.05 2.23 -2.17
N ALA A 187 -13.30 2.97 -1.35
CA ALA A 187 -13.35 4.43 -1.33
C ALA A 187 -12.76 5.04 -2.63
N ALA A 188 -11.67 4.48 -3.15
CA ALA A 188 -11.09 4.87 -4.44
C ALA A 188 -12.07 4.60 -5.60
N LEU A 189 -12.68 3.41 -5.65
CA LEU A 189 -13.69 3.10 -6.66
C LEU A 189 -14.91 4.02 -6.56
N LYS A 190 -15.34 4.33 -5.34
CA LYS A 190 -16.43 5.30 -5.11
C LYS A 190 -16.06 6.69 -5.63
N LEU A 191 -14.86 7.21 -5.35
CA LEU A 191 -14.39 8.49 -5.87
C LEU A 191 -14.45 8.54 -7.40
N TYR A 192 -14.05 7.44 -8.06
CA TYR A 192 -14.20 7.31 -9.50
C TYR A 192 -15.68 7.32 -9.94
N GLN A 193 -16.53 6.52 -9.31
CA GLN A 193 -17.95 6.40 -9.68
C GLN A 193 -18.72 7.71 -9.48
N ASP A 194 -18.41 8.47 -8.43
CA ASP A 194 -19.01 9.78 -8.16
C ASP A 194 -18.71 10.79 -9.28
N ASN A 195 -17.59 10.64 -10.00
CA ASN A 195 -17.15 11.56 -11.05
C ASN A 195 -17.37 11.02 -12.48
N ARG A 196 -17.43 9.71 -12.66
CA ARG A 196 -17.49 9.03 -13.98
C ARG A 196 -18.78 8.23 -14.20
N GLY A 197 -19.64 8.18 -13.20
CA GLY A 197 -20.85 7.38 -13.17
C GLY A 197 -20.59 5.90 -12.83
N PRO A 198 -21.61 5.19 -12.32
CA PRO A 198 -21.49 3.78 -11.98
C PRO A 198 -21.22 2.94 -13.24
N LYS A 199 -20.28 2.01 -13.13
CA LYS A 199 -19.96 1.01 -14.16
C LYS A 199 -19.59 -0.29 -13.47
N ASP A 200 -20.02 -1.42 -14.03
CA ASP A 200 -19.72 -2.73 -13.48
C ASP A 200 -18.23 -3.06 -13.64
N VAL A 201 -17.60 -3.60 -12.59
CA VAL A 201 -16.26 -4.17 -12.68
C VAL A 201 -16.36 -5.52 -13.38
N VAL A 202 -15.79 -5.63 -14.58
CA VAL A 202 -15.85 -6.85 -15.41
C VAL A 202 -14.57 -7.67 -15.33
N ALA A 203 -13.47 -7.07 -14.89
CA ALA A 203 -12.20 -7.76 -14.67
C ALA A 203 -11.35 -7.03 -13.64
N VAL A 204 -10.48 -7.80 -12.97
CA VAL A 204 -9.42 -7.28 -12.11
C VAL A 204 -8.08 -7.84 -12.61
N ILE A 205 -7.05 -6.99 -12.67
CA ILE A 205 -5.69 -7.36 -13.02
C ILE A 205 -4.80 -7.05 -11.81
N TYR A 206 -3.97 -8.03 -11.41
CA TYR A 206 -2.85 -7.80 -10.50
C TYR A 206 -1.58 -7.76 -11.33
N THR A 207 -0.84 -6.66 -11.25
CA THR A 207 0.41 -6.52 -11.99
C THR A 207 1.51 -7.42 -11.43
N HIS A 208 1.49 -7.68 -10.12
CA HIS A 208 2.42 -8.57 -9.43
C HIS A 208 1.90 -9.02 -8.05
N SER A 209 2.74 -9.74 -7.30
CA SER A 209 2.34 -10.50 -6.11
C SER A 209 2.54 -9.80 -4.76
N HIS A 210 2.82 -8.50 -4.72
CA HIS A 210 2.89 -7.75 -3.46
C HIS A 210 1.50 -7.30 -3.00
N VAL A 211 1.31 -7.19 -1.68
CA VAL A 211 -0.01 -7.03 -1.05
C VAL A 211 -0.73 -5.75 -1.46
N ASP A 212 0.02 -4.70 -1.76
CA ASP A 212 -0.48 -3.41 -2.24
C ASP A 212 -1.09 -3.47 -3.65
N HIS A 213 -1.00 -4.61 -4.33
CA HIS A 213 -1.55 -4.80 -5.68
C HIS A 213 -2.70 -5.82 -5.74
N TRP A 214 -3.11 -6.38 -4.61
CA TRP A 214 -4.25 -7.32 -4.57
C TRP A 214 -5.03 -7.31 -3.26
N GLY A 215 -4.52 -6.69 -2.20
CA GLY A 215 -5.06 -6.82 -0.84
C GLY A 215 -6.48 -6.26 -0.67
N GLY A 216 -6.86 -5.25 -1.45
CA GLY A 216 -8.19 -4.64 -1.42
C GLY A 216 -9.20 -5.16 -2.46
N VAL A 217 -8.96 -6.31 -3.09
CA VAL A 217 -9.92 -6.93 -4.01
C VAL A 217 -11.23 -7.39 -3.34
#